data_AF-A0A821FFU4-F1
#
_entry.id   AF-A0A821FFU4-F1
#
_cell.length_a   1.000
_cell.length_b   1.000
_cell.length_c   1.000
_cell.angle_alpha   90.00
_cell.angle_beta   90.00
_cell.angle_gamma   90.00
#
_symmetry.space_group_name_H-M   'P 1'
#
loop_
_entity.id
_entity.type
_entity.pdbx_description
1 polymer ?
#
loop_
_entity_poly.entity_id
_entity_poly.type
_entity_poly.pdbx_seq_one_letter_code
_entity_poly.pdbx_strand_id
1 'polypeptide(L)'
;APILVYRNELRTELNNRAVINKAYETGRSPTVAIATDTIKAKKHIDLPDLTKRLLALSDNKTEHLPGYLPLVPGMPVLLQENIACEIGLSNGTLGIFHELIYDETKEHTTGADESIFTAGTVFVRNAQYALVEIRKSKIKNLESLDPLIIPIPVIEKTFEVNLEKL
;
A
#
# COMPACT_ATOMS: atom_id res chain seq x y z
N ALA A 1 -5.69 21.99 3.67
CA ALA A 1 -6.36 22.27 2.39
C ALA A 1 -6.08 21.11 1.43
N PRO A 2 -7.06 20.55 0.69
CA PRO A 2 -6.77 19.52 -0.31
C PRO A 2 -6.07 20.17 -1.51
N ILE A 3 -4.88 19.68 -1.86
CA ILE A 3 -4.11 20.13 -3.03
C ILE A 3 -4.51 19.26 -4.21
N LEU A 4 -5.16 19.85 -5.22
CA LEU A 4 -5.50 19.18 -6.48
C LEU A 4 -4.23 19.11 -7.34
N VAL A 5 -3.72 17.90 -7.54
CA VAL A 5 -2.49 17.64 -8.32
C VAL A 5 -2.82 16.92 -9.61
N TYR A 6 -2.34 17.48 -10.73
CA TYR A 6 -2.64 17.02 -12.09
C TYR A 6 -1.80 15.81 -12.55
N ARG A 7 -0.75 15.44 -11.80
CA ARG A 7 0.21 14.37 -12.15
C ARG A 7 0.37 13.37 -11.00
N ASN A 8 0.28 12.08 -11.34
CA ASN A 8 0.23 11.00 -10.35
C ASN A 8 1.54 10.84 -9.56
N GLU A 9 2.70 11.09 -10.17
CA GLU A 9 3.99 11.12 -9.46
C GLU A 9 4.01 12.15 -8.32
N LEU A 10 3.38 13.32 -8.55
CA LEU A 10 3.31 14.38 -7.55
C LEU A 10 2.33 14.02 -6.42
N ARG A 11 1.28 13.25 -6.73
CA ARG A 11 0.38 12.67 -5.72
C ARG A 11 1.10 11.63 -4.86
N THR A 12 1.90 10.75 -5.46
CA THR A 12 2.70 9.75 -4.75
C THR A 12 3.73 10.42 -3.85
N GLU A 13 4.45 11.42 -4.35
CA GLU A 13 5.41 12.19 -3.54
C GLU A 13 4.72 12.95 -2.38
N LEU A 14 3.55 13.55 -2.61
CA LEU A 14 2.78 14.20 -1.54
C LEU A 14 2.29 13.21 -0.50
N ASN A 15 1.85 12.01 -0.92
CA ASN A 15 1.46 10.94 -0.01
C ASN A 15 2.66 10.47 0.81
N ASN A 16 3.83 10.25 0.17
CA ASN A 16 5.06 9.86 0.85
C ASN A 16 5.44 10.89 1.91
N ARG A 17 5.42 12.19 1.57
CA ARG A 17 5.68 13.28 2.53
C ARG A 17 4.66 13.32 3.66
N ALA A 18 3.38 13.08 3.37
CA ALA A 18 2.35 13.04 4.40
C ALA A 18 2.62 11.91 5.41
N VAL A 19 3.07 10.75 4.93
CA VAL A 19 3.45 9.61 5.79
C VAL A 19 4.66 9.96 6.64
N ILE A 20 5.70 10.56 6.05
CA ILE A 20 6.91 10.98 6.77
C ILE A 20 6.57 12.01 7.86
N ASN A 21 5.77 13.04 7.54
CA ASN A 21 5.33 14.03 8.52
C ASN A 21 4.54 13.38 9.66
N LYS A 22 3.68 12.39 9.34
CA LYS A 22 2.91 11.66 10.35
C LYS A 22 3.80 10.78 11.23
N ALA A 23 4.82 10.16 10.67
CA ALA A 23 5.83 9.41 11.43
C ALA A 23 6.53 10.31 12.44
N TYR A 24 6.96 11.51 12.02
CA TYR A 24 7.55 12.50 12.91
C TYR A 24 6.59 12.99 14.00
N GLU A 25 5.33 13.30 13.64
CA GLU A 25 4.31 13.73 14.61
C GLU A 25 4.00 12.67 15.68
N THR A 26 3.99 11.40 15.28
CA THR A 26 3.57 10.28 16.15
C THR A 26 4.73 9.58 16.85
N GLY A 27 5.98 9.88 16.46
CA GLY A 27 7.18 9.18 16.92
C GLY A 27 7.21 7.70 16.51
N ARG A 28 6.43 7.30 15.50
CA ARG A 28 6.34 5.93 15.00
C ARG A 28 7.08 5.78 13.68
N SER A 29 7.76 4.66 13.50
CA SER A 29 8.41 4.34 12.24
C SER A 29 7.38 4.01 11.15
N PRO A 30 7.57 4.47 9.91
CA PRO A 30 6.74 4.07 8.79
C PRO A 30 7.00 2.60 8.41
N THR A 31 5.96 1.94 7.94
CA THR A 31 6.02 0.61 7.32
C THR A 31 5.67 0.75 5.84
N VAL A 32 6.48 0.19 4.97
CA VAL A 32 6.27 0.23 3.52
C VAL A 32 5.86 -1.15 3.05
N ALA A 33 4.62 -1.30 2.62
CA ALA A 33 4.18 -2.50 1.91
C ALA A 33 4.69 -2.44 0.47
N ILE A 34 5.46 -3.45 0.07
CA ILE A 34 6.01 -3.60 -1.27
C ILE A 34 5.13 -4.59 -2.03
N ALA A 35 4.74 -4.24 -3.25
CA ALA A 35 4.03 -5.15 -4.13
C ALA A 35 4.86 -6.40 -4.42
N THR A 36 4.21 -7.56 -4.38
CA THR A 36 4.83 -8.83 -4.82
C THR A 36 4.36 -9.14 -6.22
N ASP A 37 5.22 -8.86 -7.20
CA ASP A 37 4.91 -9.10 -8.61
C ASP A 37 5.30 -10.52 -9.02
N THR A 38 4.38 -11.21 -9.71
CA THR A 38 4.66 -12.51 -10.35
C THR A 38 4.46 -12.39 -11.86
N ILE A 39 5.48 -12.75 -12.63
CA ILE A 39 5.44 -12.64 -14.09
C ILE A 39 4.95 -13.95 -14.70
N LYS A 40 3.79 -13.92 -15.34
CA LYS A 40 3.26 -15.04 -16.13
C LYS A 40 3.63 -14.85 -17.60
N ALA A 41 4.79 -15.34 -18.02
CA ALA A 41 5.24 -15.28 -19.41
C ALA A 41 5.51 -16.67 -20.00
N LYS A 42 5.17 -16.86 -21.28
CA LYS A 42 5.45 -18.11 -22.03
C LYS A 42 6.93 -18.31 -22.36
N LYS A 43 7.73 -17.24 -22.32
CA LYS A 43 9.18 -17.27 -22.55
C LYS A 43 9.88 -16.79 -21.30
N HIS A 44 11.08 -17.32 -21.05
CA HIS A 44 11.95 -16.85 -19.99
C HIS A 44 12.31 -15.39 -20.26
N ILE A 45 11.94 -14.48 -19.36
CA ILE A 45 12.31 -13.07 -19.44
C ILE A 45 13.52 -12.90 -18.53
N ASP A 46 14.69 -12.70 -19.14
CA ASP A 46 15.93 -12.42 -18.43
C ASP A 46 16.25 -10.93 -18.58
N LEU A 47 15.58 -10.11 -17.78
CA LEU A 47 15.93 -8.69 -17.62
C LEU A 47 16.49 -8.48 -16.22
N PRO A 48 17.79 -8.18 -16.07
CA PRO A 48 18.31 -7.68 -14.80
C PRO A 48 17.58 -6.38 -14.45
N ASP A 49 17.21 -6.24 -13.17
CA ASP A 49 16.41 -5.13 -12.61
C ASP A 49 14.94 -5.04 -13.04
N LEU A 50 14.37 -6.08 -13.69
CA LEU A 50 12.95 -6.09 -14.07
C LEU A 50 12.02 -5.81 -12.89
N THR A 51 12.25 -6.45 -11.75
CA THR A 51 11.46 -6.24 -10.52
C THR A 51 11.54 -4.79 -10.04
N LYS A 52 12.72 -4.15 -10.11
CA LYS A 52 12.85 -2.73 -9.71
C LYS A 52 12.11 -1.82 -10.68
N ARG A 53 12.20 -2.09 -11.98
CA ARG A 53 11.47 -1.31 -13.01
C ARG A 53 9.97 -1.46 -12.88
N LEU A 54 9.48 -2.66 -12.57
CA LEU A 54 8.07 -2.94 -12.30
C LEU A 54 7.58 -2.20 -11.06
N LEU A 55 8.33 -2.24 -9.96
CA LEU A 55 8.02 -1.48 -8.73
C LEU A 55 8.08 0.04 -8.92
N ALA A 56 8.92 0.52 -9.85
CA ALA A 56 9.05 1.93 -10.20
C ALA A 56 8.07 2.38 -11.31
N LEU A 57 7.20 1.49 -11.81
CA LEU A 57 6.20 1.88 -12.79
C LEU A 57 5.27 2.93 -12.20
N SER A 58 4.98 3.97 -12.98
CA SER A 58 3.98 4.96 -12.61
C SER A 58 2.61 4.28 -12.44
N ASP A 59 1.90 4.63 -11.36
CA ASP A 59 0.49 4.30 -11.07
C ASP A 59 -0.44 4.21 -12.29
N ASN A 60 -0.23 5.02 -13.33
CA ASN A 60 -1.02 4.99 -14.57
C ASN A 60 -0.96 3.67 -15.35
N LYS A 61 0.10 2.88 -15.17
CA LYS A 61 0.31 1.60 -15.84
C LYS A 61 -0.09 0.41 -14.97
N THR A 62 -0.50 0.66 -13.72
CA THR A 62 -0.81 -0.35 -12.69
C THR A 62 -2.18 -0.09 -12.05
N GLU A 63 -3.14 0.46 -12.80
CA GLU A 63 -4.49 0.81 -12.30
C GLU A 63 -4.50 1.69 -11.02
N HIS A 64 -3.53 2.58 -10.90
CA HIS A 64 -3.33 3.46 -9.74
C HIS A 64 -2.86 2.78 -8.45
N LEU A 65 -2.28 1.58 -8.56
CA LEU A 65 -1.65 0.88 -7.43
C LEU A 65 -0.13 1.14 -7.43
N PRO A 66 0.42 1.73 -6.35
CA PRO A 66 1.84 1.99 -6.27
C PRO A 66 2.62 0.70 -5.95
N GLY A 67 3.84 0.57 -6.47
CA GLY A 67 4.75 -0.53 -6.10
C GLY A 67 5.23 -0.46 -4.65
N TYR A 68 5.22 0.76 -4.08
CA TYR A 68 5.51 1.03 -2.67
C TYR A 68 4.35 1.77 -2.03
N LEU A 69 3.76 1.18 -1.00
CA LEU A 69 2.70 1.81 -0.21
C LEU A 69 3.22 2.10 1.21
N PRO A 70 3.68 3.34 1.47
CA PRO A 70 4.09 3.74 2.80
C PRO A 70 2.87 3.96 3.70
N LEU A 71 2.94 3.43 4.92
CA LEU A 71 1.87 3.42 5.90
C LEU A 71 2.43 3.80 7.28
N VAL A 72 1.70 4.64 8.02
CA VAL A 72 2.00 4.99 9.41
C VAL A 72 0.73 4.92 10.23
N PRO A 73 0.74 4.23 11.40
CA PRO A 73 -0.42 4.18 12.27
C PRO A 73 -1.00 5.56 12.58
N GLY A 74 -2.33 5.70 12.46
CA GLY A 74 -3.06 6.95 12.64
C GLY A 74 -3.18 7.82 11.38
N MET A 75 -2.66 7.37 10.23
CA MET A 75 -2.87 8.09 8.97
C MET A 75 -4.27 7.83 8.38
N PRO A 76 -4.89 8.83 7.74
CA PRO A 76 -6.11 8.60 6.98
C PRO A 76 -5.81 7.78 5.72
N VAL A 77 -6.63 6.76 5.47
CA VAL A 77 -6.58 5.93 4.26
C VAL A 77 -7.93 5.93 3.57
N LEU A 78 -7.91 5.65 2.27
CA LEU A 78 -9.10 5.55 1.43
C LEU A 78 -9.17 4.17 0.81
N LEU A 79 -10.31 3.49 0.94
CA LEU A 79 -10.56 2.28 0.17
C LEU A 79 -10.69 2.64 -1.32
N GLN A 80 -9.92 1.98 -2.18
CA GLN A 80 -9.97 2.17 -3.63
C GLN A 80 -10.92 1.18 -4.33
N GLU A 81 -11.33 0.12 -3.64
CA GLU A 81 -12.11 -0.97 -4.21
C GLU A 81 -13.38 -1.22 -3.39
N ASN A 82 -14.38 -1.79 -4.06
CA ASN A 82 -15.59 -2.26 -3.42
C ASN A 82 -15.35 -3.66 -2.86
N ILE A 83 -15.23 -3.77 -1.54
CA ILE A 83 -15.03 -5.04 -0.85
C ILE A 83 -16.38 -5.64 -0.48
N ALA A 84 -17.21 -4.87 0.21
CA ALA A 84 -18.53 -5.29 0.65
C ALA A 84 -19.42 -4.07 0.92
N CYS A 85 -20.08 -3.59 -0.13
CA CYS A 85 -20.89 -2.36 -0.08
C CYS A 85 -22.01 -2.43 0.96
N GLU A 86 -22.60 -3.61 1.17
CA GLU A 86 -23.73 -3.82 2.10
C GLU A 86 -23.36 -3.51 3.55
N ILE A 87 -22.09 -3.71 3.91
CA ILE A 87 -21.54 -3.44 5.24
C ILE A 87 -20.75 -2.12 5.31
N GLY A 88 -20.79 -1.31 4.24
CA GLY A 88 -20.15 0.01 4.20
C GLY A 88 -18.68 0.01 3.77
N LEU A 89 -18.18 -1.09 3.21
CA LEU A 89 -16.82 -1.21 2.66
C LEU A 89 -16.83 -1.01 1.15
N SER A 90 -16.90 0.26 0.73
CA SER A 90 -16.97 0.65 -0.68
C SER A 90 -15.82 1.58 -1.06
N ASN A 91 -15.53 1.67 -2.36
CA ASN A 91 -14.56 2.62 -2.89
C ASN A 91 -14.92 4.05 -2.43
N GLY A 92 -13.94 4.81 -1.96
CA GLY A 92 -14.10 6.14 -1.39
C GLY A 92 -14.41 6.15 0.10
N THR A 93 -14.46 4.99 0.76
CA THR A 93 -14.64 4.94 2.22
C THR A 93 -13.35 5.37 2.91
N LEU A 94 -13.45 6.40 3.76
CA LEU A 94 -12.36 6.88 4.61
C LEU A 94 -12.22 5.97 5.84
N GLY A 95 -10.97 5.65 6.17
CA GLY A 95 -10.61 4.95 7.39
C GLY A 95 -9.34 5.52 8.01
N ILE A 96 -9.01 5.03 9.21
CA ILE A 96 -7.74 5.33 9.87
C ILE A 96 -6.93 4.05 9.91
N PHE A 97 -5.74 4.07 9.30
CA PHE A 97 -4.85 2.91 9.33
C PHE A 97 -4.30 2.71 10.74
N HIS A 98 -4.39 1.49 11.27
CA HIS A 98 -3.86 1.13 12.59
C HIS A 98 -2.56 0.36 12.48
N GLU A 99 -2.56 -0.74 11.72
CA GLU A 99 -1.43 -1.67 11.68
C GLU A 99 -1.44 -2.49 10.39
N LEU A 100 -0.25 -2.89 9.93
CA LEU A 100 -0.08 -3.83 8.83
C LEU A 100 0.30 -5.18 9.42
N ILE A 101 -0.49 -6.21 9.15
CA ILE A 101 -0.18 -7.57 9.57
C ILE A 101 0.52 -8.30 8.42
N TYR A 102 1.68 -8.86 8.71
CA TYR A 102 2.53 -9.54 7.75
C TYR A 102 3.23 -10.74 8.39
N ASP A 103 3.73 -11.66 7.56
CA ASP A 103 4.50 -12.81 8.02
C ASP A 103 5.99 -12.42 8.16
N GLU A 104 6.52 -12.47 9.38
CA GLU A 104 7.91 -12.13 9.71
C GLU A 104 8.93 -13.18 9.22
N THR A 105 8.48 -14.33 8.74
CA THR A 105 9.35 -15.45 8.36
C THR A 105 10.18 -15.24 7.09
N LYS A 106 9.99 -14.13 6.36
CA LYS A 106 10.69 -13.83 5.11
C LYS A 106 11.35 -12.45 5.18
N GLU A 107 12.68 -12.48 5.19
CA GLU A 107 13.66 -11.38 5.16
C GLU A 107 13.07 -9.98 4.95
N HIS A 108 13.17 -9.14 5.99
CA HIS A 108 13.09 -7.69 5.86
C HIS A 108 14.21 -7.23 4.91
N THR A 109 13.87 -7.00 3.65
CA THR A 109 14.82 -6.42 2.71
C THR A 109 14.83 -4.92 2.96
N THR A 110 15.99 -4.34 3.28
CA THR A 110 16.21 -2.90 3.15
C THR A 110 15.94 -2.53 1.69
N GLY A 111 14.76 -1.96 1.44
CA GLY A 111 14.32 -1.56 0.11
C GLY A 111 15.23 -0.48 -0.44
N ALA A 112 15.51 -0.55 -1.75
CA ALA A 112 16.55 0.19 -2.46
C ALA A 112 16.37 1.72 -2.57
N ASP A 113 15.57 2.33 -1.71
CA ASP A 113 15.29 3.78 -1.67
C ASP A 113 15.40 4.33 -0.24
N GLU A 114 16.54 4.08 0.42
CA GLU A 114 16.94 4.74 1.67
C GLU A 114 16.98 6.27 1.55
N SER A 115 16.90 6.83 0.33
CA SER A 115 16.88 8.28 0.10
C SER A 115 15.51 8.92 0.37
N ILE A 116 14.41 8.16 0.28
CA ILE A 116 13.04 8.69 0.39
C ILE A 116 12.48 8.50 1.80
N PHE A 117 12.82 7.39 2.46
CA PHE A 117 12.25 7.02 3.75
C PHE A 117 13.28 7.09 4.89
N THR A 118 12.82 7.45 6.09
CA THR A 118 13.68 7.63 7.26
C THR A 118 14.37 6.34 7.71
N ALA A 119 15.54 6.47 8.34
CA ALA A 119 16.21 5.36 9.01
C ALA A 119 15.25 4.68 10.01
N GLY A 120 15.08 3.36 9.89
CA GLY A 120 14.13 2.58 10.70
C GLY A 120 12.78 2.26 10.03
N THR A 121 12.63 2.59 8.74
CA THR A 121 11.48 2.16 7.93
C THR A 121 11.48 0.64 7.74
N VAL A 122 10.36 -0.01 8.04
CA VAL A 122 10.21 -1.46 7.84
C VAL A 122 9.61 -1.72 6.47
N PHE A 123 10.33 -2.45 5.62
CA PHE A 123 9.86 -2.85 4.29
C PHE A 123 9.29 -4.26 4.34
N VAL A 124 8.07 -4.42 3.84
CA VAL A 124 7.27 -5.63 3.99
C VAL A 124 6.80 -6.10 2.61
N ARG A 125 7.18 -7.32 2.21
CA ARG A 125 6.72 -7.95 0.95
C ARG A 125 5.53 -8.89 1.14
N ASN A 126 5.35 -9.43 2.34
CA ASN A 126 4.35 -10.46 2.65
C ASN A 126 3.25 -9.92 3.57
N ALA A 127 2.67 -8.77 3.20
CA ALA A 127 1.49 -8.27 3.86
C ALA A 127 0.32 -9.26 3.69
N GLN A 128 -0.40 -9.56 4.77
CA GLN A 128 -1.59 -10.40 4.73
C GLN A 128 -2.85 -9.52 4.71
N TYR A 129 -2.92 -8.56 5.63
CA TYR A 129 -4.02 -7.61 5.72
C TYR A 129 -3.61 -6.36 6.50
N ALA A 130 -4.32 -5.26 6.27
CA ALA A 130 -4.20 -4.01 7.02
C ALA A 130 -5.39 -3.86 7.97
N LEU A 131 -5.14 -3.50 9.23
CA LEU A 131 -6.17 -3.13 10.18
C LEU A 131 -6.53 -1.66 9.97
N VAL A 132 -7.79 -1.40 9.64
CA VAL A 132 -8.30 -0.05 9.36
C VAL A 132 -9.55 0.21 10.20
N GLU A 133 -9.55 1.33 10.93
CA GLU A 133 -10.74 1.81 11.63
C GLU A 133 -11.68 2.49 10.64
N ILE A 134 -12.89 1.95 10.48
CA ILE A 134 -13.92 2.47 9.58
C ILE A 134 -15.20 2.69 10.37
N ARG A 135 -15.41 3.93 10.79
CA ARG A 135 -16.57 4.33 11.63
C ARG A 135 -17.93 4.17 10.95
N LYS A 136 -17.95 4.12 9.61
CA LYS A 136 -19.18 3.95 8.82
C LYS A 136 -19.55 2.49 8.59
N SER A 137 -18.72 1.55 9.04
CA SER A 137 -18.98 0.13 8.88
C SER A 137 -20.18 -0.32 9.70
N LYS A 138 -20.95 -1.25 9.14
CA LYS A 138 -22.08 -1.92 9.82
C LYS A 138 -21.71 -3.29 10.38
N ILE A 139 -20.42 -3.62 10.42
CA ILE A 139 -19.92 -4.87 11.00
C ILE A 139 -20.23 -4.86 12.50
N LYS A 140 -20.95 -5.89 12.96
CA LYS A 140 -21.44 -5.95 14.34
C LYS A 140 -20.48 -6.60 15.33
N ASN A 141 -19.56 -7.45 14.88
CA ASN A 141 -18.44 -8.00 15.64
C ASN A 141 -17.60 -8.90 14.73
N LEU A 142 -16.29 -8.60 14.59
CA LEU A 142 -15.30 -9.64 14.30
C LEU A 142 -14.80 -10.16 15.65
N GLU A 143 -14.79 -11.48 15.86
CA GLU A 143 -14.33 -12.06 17.11
C GLU A 143 -12.91 -11.55 17.45
N SER A 144 -12.76 -10.98 18.65
CA SER A 144 -11.50 -10.44 19.21
C SER A 144 -11.00 -9.09 18.68
N LEU A 145 -11.71 -8.41 17.77
CA LEU A 145 -11.36 -7.08 17.27
C LEU A 145 -12.39 -6.04 17.71
N ASP A 146 -11.94 -4.79 17.90
CA ASP A 146 -12.86 -3.66 18.09
C ASP A 146 -13.82 -3.61 16.88
N PRO A 147 -15.15 -3.49 17.07
CA PRO A 147 -16.13 -3.47 15.99
C PRO A 147 -15.84 -2.46 14.87
N LEU A 148 -15.09 -1.39 15.18
CA LEU A 148 -14.72 -0.36 14.24
C LEU A 148 -13.45 -0.71 13.44
N ILE A 149 -12.63 -1.65 13.91
CA ILE A 149 -11.40 -2.08 13.27
C ILE A 149 -11.68 -3.27 12.35
N ILE A 150 -11.30 -3.11 11.10
CA ILE A 150 -11.65 -4.05 10.04
C ILE A 150 -10.37 -4.51 9.35
N PRO A 151 -10.14 -5.82 9.22
CA PRO A 151 -9.04 -6.34 8.43
C PRO A 151 -9.38 -6.17 6.94
N ILE A 152 -8.54 -5.41 6.25
CA ILE A 152 -8.59 -5.22 4.80
C ILE A 152 -7.53 -6.13 4.17
N PRO A 153 -7.91 -7.22 3.48
CA PRO A 153 -6.95 -8.16 2.90
C PRO A 153 -6.18 -7.52 1.74
N VAL A 154 -4.98 -8.05 1.49
CA VAL A 154 -4.25 -7.72 0.27
C VAL A 154 -5.01 -8.25 -0.94
N ILE A 155 -5.09 -7.42 -1.98
CA ILE A 155 -5.73 -7.78 -3.25
C ILE A 155 -4.67 -8.15 -4.28
N GLU A 156 -4.96 -9.17 -5.08
CA GLU A 156 -4.15 -9.53 -6.23
C GLU A 156 -4.78 -8.95 -7.50
N LYS A 157 -3.99 -8.25 -8.31
CA LYS A 157 -4.39 -7.79 -9.64
C LYS A 157 -3.39 -8.26 -10.68
N THR A 158 -3.91 -8.59 -11.86
CA THR A 158 -3.08 -8.95 -13.02
C THR A 158 -3.23 -7.86 -14.07
N PHE A 159 -2.10 -7.36 -14.57
CA PHE A 159 -2.06 -6.33 -15.61
C PHE A 159 -1.10 -6.76 -16.73
N GLU A 160 -1.39 -6.34 -17.96
CA GLU A 160 -0.49 -6.56 -19.09
C GLU A 160 0.56 -5.45 -19.16
N VAL A 161 1.83 -5.83 -19.10
CA VAL A 161 2.95 -4.90 -19.24
C VAL A 161 3.66 -5.12 -20.56
N ASN A 162 3.87 -4.04 -21.31
CA ASN A 162 4.74 -4.07 -22.48
C ASN A 162 6.20 -3.88 -22.05
N LEU A 163 7.00 -4.95 -22.18
CA LEU A 163 8.42 -5.02 -21.83
C LEU A 163 9.30 -4.04 -22.63
N GLU A 164 8.90 -3.63 -23.83
CA GLU A 164 9.66 -2.67 -24.65
C GLU A 164 9.50 -1.23 -24.15
N LYS A 165 8.53 -0.98 -23.26
CA LYS A 165 8.19 0.36 -22.73
C LYS A 165 8.48 0.48 -21.22
N LEU A 166 9.36 -0.38 -20.71
CA LEU A 166 9.76 -0.55 -19.30
C LEU A 166 11.15 0.03 -19.01
#